data_AF-A5JVM2-F1
#
_entry.id   AF-A5JVM2-F1
#
_cell.length_a   1.000
_cell.length_b   1.000
_cell.length_c   1.000
_cell.angle_alpha   90.00
_cell.angle_beta   90.00
_cell.angle_gamma   90.00
#
_symmetry.space_group_name_H-M   'P 1'
#
loop_
_entity.id
_entity.type
_entity.pdbx_description
1 polymer ?
#
loop_
_entity_poly.entity_id
_entity_poly.type
_entity_poly.pdbx_seq_one_letter_code
_entity_poly.pdbx_strand_id
1 'polypeptide(L)'
;MSAEVIHQVEEALDEDEKDALLFLCRDVAANAVPLNVRDLLDILRERGKLSSVNLAELLYRVRRFDLLKSILNMDTPTVEALLRRHPHLISDYRVLMMEIGEDLDKSEVSSLMFLMRDYTGRSKIAKDKSFLDLAVELEKLNLVAPDQLNLLEECLTNINRIDLKTKIQKYRQSAQGVETNYVNARQASLPNLSVKDPSYNLRVSLGQMCGILA
;
A
#
# COMPACT_ATOMS: atom_id res chain seq x y z
N MET A 1 -6.32 -14.93 -19.21
CA MET A 1 -7.47 -14.03 -19.43
C MET A 1 -7.78 -13.96 -20.92
N SER A 2 -9.06 -14.00 -21.30
CA SER A 2 -9.48 -13.86 -22.70
C SER A 2 -9.49 -12.39 -23.12
N ALA A 3 -9.34 -12.13 -24.43
CA ALA A 3 -9.44 -10.79 -24.99
C ALA A 3 -10.84 -10.19 -24.81
N GLU A 4 -11.88 -11.04 -24.81
CA GLU A 4 -13.27 -10.65 -24.56
C GLU A 4 -13.45 -9.98 -23.19
N VAL A 5 -12.88 -10.58 -22.14
CA VAL A 5 -12.95 -10.02 -20.77
C VAL A 5 -12.26 -8.66 -20.69
N ILE A 6 -11.13 -8.49 -21.36
CA ILE A 6 -10.39 -7.22 -21.39
C ILE A 6 -11.23 -6.12 -22.03
N HIS A 7 -11.88 -6.42 -23.16
CA HIS A 7 -12.74 -5.47 -23.85
C HIS A 7 -13.98 -5.10 -23.01
N GLN A 8 -14.62 -6.08 -22.37
CA GLN A 8 -15.76 -5.83 -21.48
C GLN A 8 -15.38 -4.94 -20.28
N VAL A 9 -14.20 -5.15 -19.70
CA VAL A 9 -13.71 -4.28 -18.61
C VAL A 9 -13.44 -2.88 -19.12
N GLU A 10 -12.72 -2.73 -20.23
CA GLU A 10 -12.39 -1.41 -20.81
C GLU A 10 -13.65 -0.59 -21.11
N GLU A 11 -14.65 -1.18 -21.76
CA GLU A 11 -15.90 -0.50 -22.13
C GLU A 11 -16.76 -0.14 -20.92
N ALA A 12 -16.67 -0.92 -19.85
CA ALA A 12 -17.48 -0.67 -18.66
C ALA A 12 -16.93 0.46 -17.79
N LEU A 13 -15.63 0.77 -17.89
CA LEU A 13 -14.96 1.80 -17.09
C LEU A 13 -15.18 3.19 -17.69
N ASP A 14 -15.39 4.19 -16.83
CA ASP A 14 -15.36 5.59 -17.25
C ASP A 14 -13.92 6.13 -17.38
N GLU A 15 -13.78 7.37 -17.82
CA GLU A 15 -12.45 7.96 -18.05
C GLU A 15 -11.66 8.18 -16.76
N ASP A 16 -12.31 8.55 -15.65
CA ASP A 16 -11.64 8.76 -14.36
C ASP A 16 -11.13 7.42 -13.79
N GLU A 17 -11.94 6.36 -13.94
CA GLU A 17 -11.58 4.99 -13.56
C GLU A 17 -10.45 4.42 -14.43
N LYS A 18 -10.45 4.73 -15.73
CA LYS A 18 -9.36 4.36 -16.65
C LYS A 18 -8.05 5.03 -16.25
N ASP A 19 -8.08 6.33 -15.96
CA ASP A 19 -6.92 7.08 -15.50
C ASP A 19 -6.38 6.55 -14.16
N ALA A 20 -7.27 6.19 -13.24
CA ALA A 20 -6.89 5.54 -11.98
C ALA A 20 -6.16 4.21 -12.21
N LEU A 21 -6.65 3.35 -13.12
CA LEU A 21 -5.97 2.08 -13.45
C LEU A 21 -4.59 2.30 -14.08
N LEU A 22 -4.47 3.27 -14.99
CA LEU A 22 -3.21 3.63 -15.62
C LEU A 22 -2.20 4.11 -14.57
N PHE A 23 -2.64 4.92 -13.61
CA PHE A 23 -1.81 5.37 -12.50
C PHE A 23 -1.38 4.20 -11.59
N LEU A 24 -2.33 3.36 -11.16
CA LEU A 24 -2.05 2.25 -10.23
C LEU A 24 -1.02 1.27 -10.81
N CYS A 25 -1.08 1.00 -12.12
CA CYS A 25 -0.21 0.03 -12.77
C CYS A 25 1.13 0.59 -13.28
N ARG A 26 1.43 1.87 -13.02
CA ARG A 26 2.60 2.56 -13.59
C ARG A 26 3.93 1.86 -13.32
N ASP A 27 4.10 1.31 -12.11
CA ASP A 27 5.33 0.59 -11.73
C ASP A 27 5.39 -0.82 -12.35
N VAL A 28 4.22 -1.44 -12.53
CA VAL A 28 4.08 -2.82 -13.03
C VAL A 28 4.37 -2.89 -14.52
N ALA A 29 4.02 -1.83 -15.25
CA ALA A 29 4.26 -1.67 -16.67
C ALA A 29 5.76 -1.47 -17.01
N ALA A 30 6.64 -1.26 -16.02
CA ALA A 30 8.10 -1.23 -16.11
C ALA A 30 8.64 -0.88 -17.51
N ASN A 31 8.55 0.40 -17.87
CA ASN A 31 8.98 1.06 -19.12
C ASN A 31 8.01 1.03 -20.31
N ALA A 32 6.94 0.24 -20.29
CA ALA A 32 5.85 0.41 -21.24
C ALA A 32 4.93 1.53 -20.73
N VAL A 33 4.67 2.53 -21.56
CA VAL A 33 3.66 3.56 -21.27
C VAL A 33 2.39 3.14 -21.99
N PRO A 34 1.42 2.50 -21.31
CA PRO A 34 0.15 2.16 -21.94
C PRO A 34 -0.56 3.44 -22.38
N LEU A 35 -1.11 3.44 -23.59
CA LEU A 35 -1.86 4.58 -24.13
C LEU A 35 -3.30 4.59 -23.60
N ASN A 36 -3.84 3.42 -23.27
CA ASN A 36 -5.19 3.22 -22.76
C ASN A 36 -5.23 1.95 -21.88
N VAL A 37 -6.37 1.68 -21.24
CA VAL A 37 -6.55 0.54 -20.34
C VAL A 37 -6.45 -0.80 -21.07
N ARG A 38 -6.90 -0.91 -22.32
CA ARG A 38 -6.75 -2.14 -23.10
C ARG A 38 -5.30 -2.49 -23.33
N ASP A 39 -4.48 -1.53 -23.75
CA ASP A 39 -3.04 -1.69 -23.92
C ASP A 39 -2.39 -2.09 -22.59
N LEU A 40 -2.79 -1.45 -21.49
CA LEU A 40 -2.33 -1.82 -20.15
C LEU A 40 -2.64 -3.28 -19.82
N LEU A 41 -3.89 -3.71 -20.01
CA LEU A 41 -4.33 -5.07 -19.72
C LEU A 41 -3.64 -6.09 -20.65
N ASP A 42 -3.43 -5.75 -21.91
CA ASP A 42 -2.69 -6.56 -22.87
C ASP A 42 -1.22 -6.70 -22.45
N ILE A 43 -0.55 -5.62 -22.04
CA ILE A 43 0.82 -5.66 -21.48
C ILE A 43 0.89 -6.55 -20.24
N LEU A 44 -0.08 -6.42 -19.32
CA LEU A 44 -0.14 -7.27 -18.12
C LEU A 44 -0.36 -8.74 -18.49
N ARG A 45 -1.17 -9.02 -19.51
CA ARG A 45 -1.41 -10.38 -20.01
C ARG A 45 -0.15 -10.98 -20.61
N GLU A 46 0.54 -10.25 -21.48
CA GLU A 46 1.78 -10.69 -22.13
C GLU A 46 2.90 -10.95 -21.12
N ARG A 47 2.95 -10.17 -20.04
CA ARG A 47 3.90 -10.36 -18.93
C ARG A 47 3.51 -11.47 -17.95
N GLY A 48 2.39 -12.17 -18.19
CA GLY A 48 1.88 -13.21 -17.28
C GLY A 48 1.38 -12.68 -15.94
N LYS A 49 1.16 -11.37 -15.82
CA LYS A 49 0.67 -10.71 -14.60
C LYS A 49 -0.85 -10.53 -14.59
N LEU A 50 -1.55 -10.75 -15.70
CA LEU A 50 -3.01 -10.66 -15.74
C LEU A 50 -3.69 -11.99 -15.38
N SER A 51 -3.70 -12.30 -14.08
CA SER A 51 -4.49 -13.38 -13.49
C SER A 51 -5.88 -12.90 -13.07
N SER A 52 -6.79 -13.81 -12.72
CA SER A 52 -8.10 -13.45 -12.15
C SER A 52 -7.97 -12.71 -10.82
N VAL A 53 -7.01 -13.10 -9.99
CA VAL A 53 -6.73 -12.43 -8.71
C VAL A 53 -6.24 -11.00 -8.92
N ASN A 54 -5.34 -10.80 -9.89
CA ASN A 54 -4.78 -9.49 -10.17
C ASN A 54 -5.80 -8.57 -10.84
N LEU A 55 -6.65 -9.09 -11.73
CA LEU A 55 -7.77 -8.32 -12.27
C LEU A 55 -8.80 -7.98 -11.18
N ALA A 56 -9.07 -8.91 -10.26
CA ALA A 56 -9.93 -8.64 -9.11
C ALA A 56 -9.36 -7.53 -8.23
N GLU A 57 -8.03 -7.52 -8.00
CA GLU A 57 -7.37 -6.43 -7.30
C GLU A 57 -7.62 -5.09 -8.01
N LEU A 58 -7.34 -4.99 -9.31
CA LEU A 58 -7.53 -3.76 -10.08
C LEU A 58 -8.96 -3.21 -9.96
N LEU A 59 -9.95 -4.06 -10.18
CA LEU A 59 -11.38 -3.70 -10.10
C LEU A 59 -11.80 -3.33 -8.67
N TYR A 60 -11.22 -3.98 -7.66
CA TYR A 60 -11.45 -3.63 -6.26
C TYR A 60 -10.89 -2.24 -5.93
N ARG A 61 -9.69 -1.90 -6.43
CA ARG A 61 -9.07 -0.59 -6.21
C ARG A 61 -9.90 0.55 -6.82
N VAL A 62 -10.46 0.37 -8.01
CA VAL A 62 -11.36 1.37 -8.65
C VAL A 62 -12.82 1.23 -8.22
N ARG A 63 -13.10 0.44 -7.16
CA ARG A 63 -14.44 0.29 -6.55
C ARG A 63 -15.53 -0.24 -7.49
N ARG A 64 -15.16 -0.94 -8.57
CA ARG A 64 -16.09 -1.58 -9.52
C ARG A 64 -16.52 -2.97 -9.08
N PHE A 65 -17.25 -3.00 -7.95
CA PHE A 65 -17.77 -4.23 -7.35
C PHE A 65 -18.84 -4.91 -8.20
N ASP A 66 -19.50 -4.17 -9.08
CA ASP A 66 -20.40 -4.69 -10.11
C ASP A 66 -19.64 -5.60 -11.08
N LEU A 67 -18.46 -5.16 -11.55
CA LEU A 67 -17.62 -5.92 -12.49
C LEU A 67 -16.97 -7.14 -11.82
N LEU A 68 -16.61 -7.04 -10.53
CA LEU A 68 -16.16 -8.20 -9.76
C LEU A 68 -17.20 -9.33 -9.76
N LYS A 69 -18.47 -8.98 -9.57
CA LYS A 69 -19.57 -9.95 -9.55
C LYS A 69 -19.94 -10.45 -10.93
N SER A 70 -20.06 -9.55 -11.92
CA SER A 70 -20.55 -9.92 -13.25
C SER A 70 -19.50 -10.64 -14.10
N ILE A 71 -18.23 -10.22 -14.02
CA ILE A 71 -17.15 -10.75 -14.88
C ILE A 71 -16.37 -11.86 -14.17
N LEU A 72 -16.03 -11.68 -12.89
CA LEU A 72 -15.18 -12.62 -12.15
C LEU A 72 -15.97 -13.57 -11.24
N ASN A 73 -17.27 -13.34 -11.07
CA ASN A 73 -18.12 -14.07 -10.13
C ASN A 73 -17.52 -14.08 -8.70
N MET A 74 -16.93 -12.96 -8.30
CA MET A 74 -16.34 -12.75 -6.98
C MET A 74 -17.13 -11.69 -6.21
N ASP A 75 -17.38 -11.95 -4.93
CA ASP A 75 -17.90 -10.95 -4.00
C ASP A 75 -16.75 -10.21 -3.30
N THR A 76 -17.05 -9.02 -2.78
CA THR A 76 -16.08 -8.15 -2.09
C THR A 76 -15.33 -8.88 -0.97
N PRO A 77 -15.99 -9.67 -0.08
CA PRO A 77 -15.29 -10.42 0.97
C PRO A 77 -14.30 -11.45 0.43
N THR A 78 -14.61 -12.12 -0.69
CA THR A 78 -13.68 -13.07 -1.32
C THR A 78 -12.44 -12.35 -1.84
N VAL A 79 -12.62 -11.19 -2.48
CA VAL A 79 -11.47 -10.41 -2.97
C VAL A 79 -10.62 -9.91 -1.81
N GLU A 80 -11.22 -9.40 -0.73
CA GLU A 80 -10.48 -9.00 0.48
C GLU A 80 -9.70 -10.16 1.09
N ALA A 81 -10.28 -11.36 1.14
CA ALA A 81 -9.59 -12.55 1.62
C ALA A 81 -8.42 -12.96 0.72
N LEU A 82 -8.55 -12.78 -0.60
CA LEU A 82 -7.47 -13.01 -1.58
C LEU A 82 -6.34 -11.99 -1.40
N LEU A 83 -6.67 -10.72 -1.25
CA LEU A 83 -5.67 -9.65 -1.03
C LEU A 83 -4.89 -9.84 0.28
N ARG A 84 -5.49 -10.46 1.31
CA ARG A 84 -4.75 -10.80 2.54
C ARG A 84 -3.80 -12.00 2.38
N ARG A 85 -4.03 -12.86 1.39
CA ARG A 85 -3.33 -14.14 1.22
C ARG A 85 -2.26 -14.11 0.13
N HIS A 86 -2.43 -13.25 -0.86
CA HIS A 86 -1.56 -13.18 -2.04
C HIS A 86 -0.78 -11.87 -2.07
N PRO A 87 0.43 -11.89 -2.67
CA PRO A 87 1.15 -10.65 -2.92
C PRO A 87 0.34 -9.77 -3.87
N HIS A 88 0.34 -8.46 -3.61
CA HIS A 88 -0.40 -7.49 -4.39
C HIS A 88 0.32 -7.22 -5.71
N LEU A 89 -0.45 -7.08 -6.79
CA LEU A 89 0.04 -6.56 -8.05
C LEU A 89 0.41 -5.08 -7.90
N ILE A 90 -0.41 -4.33 -7.15
CA ILE A 90 -0.26 -2.88 -6.96
C ILE A 90 0.53 -2.61 -5.68
N SER A 91 1.49 -1.69 -5.74
CA SER A 91 2.26 -1.31 -4.56
C SER A 91 1.41 -0.49 -3.58
N ASP A 92 1.65 -0.67 -2.28
CA ASP A 92 0.96 0.09 -1.22
C ASP A 92 1.10 1.62 -1.39
N TYR A 93 2.21 2.06 -2.00
CA TYR A 93 2.42 3.48 -2.35
C TYR A 93 1.40 3.97 -3.40
N ARG A 94 1.17 3.19 -4.47
CA ARG A 94 0.21 3.57 -5.52
C ARG A 94 -1.21 3.62 -4.97
N VAL A 95 -1.54 2.68 -4.07
CA VAL A 95 -2.82 2.65 -3.34
C VAL A 95 -2.95 3.92 -2.49
N LEU A 96 -1.95 4.25 -1.68
CA LEU A 96 -1.95 5.44 -0.84
C LEU A 96 -2.22 6.71 -1.67
N MET A 97 -1.53 6.88 -2.79
CA MET A 97 -1.71 8.05 -3.65
C MET A 97 -3.11 8.10 -4.27
N MET A 98 -3.65 6.98 -4.72
CA MET A 98 -5.00 6.92 -5.25
C MET A 98 -6.03 7.28 -4.18
N GLU A 99 -5.95 6.68 -3.00
CA GLU A 99 -6.90 6.99 -1.93
C GLU A 99 -6.78 8.44 -1.42
N ILE A 100 -5.57 9.04 -1.43
CA ILE A 100 -5.41 10.47 -1.14
C ILE A 100 -6.13 11.31 -2.20
N GLY A 101 -6.01 10.95 -3.48
CA GLY A 101 -6.67 11.63 -4.58
C GLY A 101 -8.19 11.55 -4.51
N GLU A 102 -8.75 10.40 -4.15
CA GLU A 102 -10.20 10.21 -3.94
C GLU A 102 -10.74 11.06 -2.79
N ASP A 103 -9.95 11.23 -1.73
CA ASP A 103 -10.34 11.96 -0.53
C ASP A 103 -10.16 13.49 -0.67
N LEU A 104 -9.65 14.00 -1.80
CA LEU A 104 -9.42 15.43 -2.07
C LEU A 104 -10.47 16.00 -3.03
N ASP A 105 -10.98 17.19 -2.73
CA ASP A 105 -11.84 17.92 -3.66
C ASP A 105 -11.05 18.77 -4.68
N LYS A 106 -11.75 19.30 -5.70
CA LYS A 106 -11.12 20.10 -6.77
C LYS A 106 -10.43 21.37 -6.26
N SER A 107 -10.96 22.00 -5.21
CA SER A 107 -10.40 23.21 -4.60
C SER A 107 -9.13 22.89 -3.81
N GLU A 108 -9.14 21.79 -3.07
CA GLU A 108 -7.99 21.28 -2.34
C GLU A 108 -6.87 20.86 -3.29
N VAL A 109 -7.17 20.14 -4.37
CA VAL A 109 -6.20 19.80 -5.43
C VAL A 109 -5.61 21.07 -6.04
N SER A 110 -6.44 22.07 -6.33
CA SER A 110 -5.97 23.37 -6.83
C SER A 110 -5.04 24.08 -5.84
N SER A 111 -5.34 23.97 -4.54
CA SER A 111 -4.52 24.54 -3.47
C SER A 111 -3.18 23.81 -3.34
N LEU A 112 -3.15 22.48 -3.42
CA LEU A 112 -1.91 21.70 -3.46
C LEU A 112 -1.06 22.06 -4.68
N MET A 113 -1.67 22.14 -5.86
CA MET A 113 -0.98 22.57 -7.08
C MET A 113 -0.36 23.94 -6.91
N PHE A 114 -1.08 24.88 -6.29
CA PHE A 114 -0.56 26.21 -6.01
C PHE A 114 0.67 26.16 -5.11
N LEU A 115 0.60 25.44 -3.98
CA LEU A 115 1.73 25.28 -3.05
C LEU A 115 2.93 24.62 -3.73
N MET A 116 2.69 23.69 -4.65
CA MET A 116 3.74 22.93 -5.32
C MET A 116 4.36 23.64 -6.53
N ARG A 117 3.84 24.81 -6.95
CA ARG A 117 4.42 25.61 -8.05
C ARG A 117 5.85 26.05 -7.78
N ASP A 118 6.18 26.29 -6.52
CA ASP A 118 7.52 26.74 -6.13
C ASP A 118 8.57 25.64 -6.36
N TYR A 119 8.15 24.37 -6.37
CA TYR A 119 9.01 23.20 -6.57
C TYR A 119 8.99 22.65 -8.00
N THR A 120 7.84 22.71 -8.67
CA THR A 120 7.65 22.15 -10.02
C THR A 120 8.12 23.09 -11.14
N GLY A 121 8.52 24.31 -10.79
CA GLY A 121 8.85 25.37 -11.74
C GLY A 121 7.61 25.88 -12.46
N ARG A 122 7.71 27.06 -13.11
CA ARG A 122 6.58 27.65 -13.88
C ARG A 122 6.15 26.83 -15.11
N SER A 123 6.58 25.58 -15.24
CA SER A 123 5.98 24.66 -16.20
C SER A 123 4.51 24.56 -15.83
N LYS A 124 3.66 25.05 -16.74
CA LYS A 124 2.23 25.23 -16.54
C LYS A 124 1.62 23.94 -16.00
N ILE A 125 1.40 23.85 -14.69
CA ILE A 125 0.41 22.94 -14.13
C ILE A 125 -0.89 23.34 -14.83
N ALA A 126 -1.30 22.54 -15.81
CA ALA A 126 -2.50 22.79 -16.60
C ALA A 126 -3.70 22.88 -15.63
N LYS A 127 -4.68 23.71 -15.99
CA LYS A 127 -5.73 24.15 -15.06
C LYS A 127 -6.70 23.04 -14.63
N ASP A 128 -6.54 21.83 -15.16
CA ASP A 128 -7.49 20.72 -15.04
C ASP A 128 -6.79 19.39 -14.71
N LYS A 129 -5.58 19.44 -14.13
CA LYS A 129 -4.89 18.22 -13.70
C LYS A 129 -5.61 17.58 -12.50
N SER A 130 -5.55 16.26 -12.41
CA SER A 130 -5.97 15.51 -11.23
C SER A 130 -4.88 15.51 -10.15
N PHE A 131 -5.19 15.02 -8.95
CA PHE A 131 -4.17 14.74 -7.94
C PHE A 131 -3.14 13.69 -8.43
N LEU A 132 -3.59 12.69 -9.20
CA LEU A 132 -2.72 11.64 -9.74
C LEU A 132 -1.72 12.21 -10.75
N ASP A 133 -2.14 13.15 -11.58
CA ASP A 133 -1.23 13.86 -12.49
C ASP A 133 -0.18 14.65 -11.72
N LEU A 134 -0.57 15.30 -10.62
CA LEU A 134 0.35 16.02 -9.74
C LEU A 134 1.36 15.04 -9.13
N ALA A 135 0.91 13.90 -8.59
CA ALA A 135 1.80 12.88 -8.04
C ALA A 135 2.82 12.38 -9.08
N VAL A 136 2.39 12.14 -10.32
CA VAL A 136 3.28 11.74 -11.42
C VAL A 136 4.32 12.81 -11.75
N GLU A 137 3.96 14.10 -11.74
CA GLU A 137 4.93 15.19 -11.96
C GLU A 137 5.94 15.29 -10.81
N LEU A 138 5.49 15.15 -9.56
CA LEU A 138 6.37 15.15 -8.39
C LEU A 138 7.36 13.98 -8.41
N GLU A 139 6.90 12.80 -8.86
CA GLU A 139 7.76 11.62 -9.07
C GLU A 139 8.85 11.90 -10.10
N LYS A 140 8.52 12.53 -11.25
CA LYS A 140 9.51 12.88 -12.29
C LYS A 140 10.58 13.84 -11.78
N LEU A 141 10.23 14.69 -10.82
CA LEU A 141 11.14 15.65 -10.20
C LEU A 141 11.87 15.08 -8.97
N ASN A 142 11.66 13.79 -8.64
CA ASN A 142 12.19 13.14 -7.43
C ASN A 142 11.83 13.89 -6.14
N LEU A 143 10.65 14.52 -6.11
CA LEU A 143 10.13 15.21 -4.93
C LEU A 143 9.29 14.29 -4.06
N VAL A 144 8.69 13.27 -4.67
CA VAL A 144 7.83 12.27 -4.02
C VAL A 144 8.21 10.88 -4.51
N ALA A 145 8.31 9.93 -3.56
CA ALA A 145 8.59 8.51 -3.80
C ALA A 145 8.02 7.67 -2.62
N PRO A 146 8.00 6.33 -2.69
CA PRO A 146 7.52 5.47 -1.60
C PRO A 146 8.18 5.75 -0.24
N ASP A 147 9.45 6.10 -0.22
CA ASP A 147 10.24 6.43 0.98
C ASP A 147 10.36 7.95 1.23
N GLN A 148 9.88 8.78 0.29
CA GLN A 148 10.00 10.24 0.30
C GLN A 148 8.62 10.90 0.19
N LEU A 149 7.97 11.13 1.33
CA LEU A 149 6.62 11.73 1.40
C LEU A 149 6.54 13.05 2.19
N ASN A 150 7.68 13.55 2.70
CA ASN A 150 7.71 14.72 3.58
C ASN A 150 7.09 15.98 2.94
N LEU A 151 7.38 16.24 1.65
CA LEU A 151 6.82 17.39 0.94
C LEU A 151 5.29 17.30 0.86
N LEU A 152 4.76 16.12 0.53
CA LEU A 152 3.32 15.91 0.44
C LEU A 152 2.64 16.06 1.82
N GLU A 153 3.25 15.54 2.90
CA GLU A 153 2.76 15.74 4.27
C GLU A 153 2.69 17.23 4.65
N GLU A 154 3.70 18.01 4.29
CA GLU A 154 3.73 19.46 4.53
C GLU A 154 2.63 20.18 3.75
N CYS A 155 2.49 19.90 2.46
CA CYS A 155 1.44 20.50 1.64
C CYS A 155 0.03 20.16 2.13
N LEU A 156 -0.22 18.90 2.52
CA LEU A 156 -1.50 18.48 3.11
C LEU A 156 -1.77 19.18 4.45
N THR A 157 -0.73 19.41 5.26
CA THR A 157 -0.84 20.19 6.50
C THR A 157 -1.27 21.63 6.20
N ASN A 158 -0.69 22.25 5.16
CA ASN A 158 -0.97 23.64 4.79
C ASN A 158 -2.40 23.86 4.27
N ILE A 159 -3.03 22.84 3.69
CA ILE A 159 -4.46 22.89 3.31
C ILE A 159 -5.40 22.35 4.39
N ASN A 160 -4.89 22.14 5.62
CA ASN A 160 -5.64 21.63 6.78
C ASN A 160 -6.19 20.19 6.63
N ARG A 161 -5.60 19.35 5.77
CA ARG A 161 -5.94 17.93 5.62
C ARG A 161 -5.09 17.01 6.49
N ILE A 162 -5.30 17.17 7.79
CA ILE A 162 -4.57 16.45 8.85
C ILE A 162 -4.88 14.95 8.85
N ASP A 163 -6.07 14.56 8.42
CA ASP A 163 -6.48 13.18 8.19
C ASP A 163 -5.61 12.50 7.13
N LEU A 164 -5.38 13.14 5.98
CA LEU A 164 -4.55 12.60 4.89
C LEU A 164 -3.07 12.56 5.26
N LYS A 165 -2.57 13.57 5.98
CA LYS A 165 -1.24 13.52 6.60
C LYS A 165 -1.09 12.28 7.50
N THR A 166 -2.07 12.04 8.36
CA THR A 166 -2.05 10.89 9.28
C THR A 166 -2.06 9.57 8.50
N LYS A 167 -2.75 9.51 7.37
CA LYS A 167 -2.76 8.36 6.45
C LYS A 167 -1.36 8.07 5.88
N ILE A 168 -0.63 9.10 5.44
CA ILE A 168 0.77 8.98 5.01
C ILE A 168 1.66 8.46 6.15
N GLN A 169 1.49 8.99 7.36
CA GLN A 169 2.29 8.58 8.51
C GLN A 169 2.08 7.11 8.87
N LYS A 170 0.83 6.62 8.81
CA LYS A 170 0.52 5.19 9.00
C LYS A 170 1.20 4.33 7.95
N TYR A 171 1.15 4.73 6.67
CA TYR A 171 1.84 4.03 5.60
C TYR A 171 3.35 3.91 5.85
N ARG A 172 4.00 4.99 6.30
CA ARG A 172 5.44 4.97 6.62
C ARG A 172 5.77 4.03 7.79
N GLN A 173 4.92 3.99 8.81
CA GLN A 173 5.09 3.06 9.94
C GLN A 173 4.97 1.60 9.51
N SER A 174 4.01 1.27 8.63
CA SER A 174 3.88 -0.09 8.09
C SER A 174 5.05 -0.46 7.18
N ALA A 175 5.58 0.47 6.39
CA ALA A 175 6.73 0.24 5.53
C ALA A 175 8.03 0.03 6.34
N GLN A 176 8.22 0.76 7.45
CA GLN A 176 9.40 0.67 8.32
C GLN A 176 9.36 -0.49 9.33
N GLY A 177 8.17 -1.04 9.60
CA GLY A 177 7.98 -2.20 10.48
C GLY A 177 8.60 -3.51 9.96
N VAL A 178 9.10 -3.52 8.71
CA VAL A 178 9.73 -4.68 8.08
C VAL A 178 11.25 -4.78 8.38
N GLU A 179 11.92 -3.68 8.76
CA GLU A 179 13.39 -3.67 8.95
C GLU A 179 13.89 -3.64 10.42
N THR A 180 13.04 -3.39 11.42
CA THR A 180 13.52 -3.07 12.80
C THR A 180 13.34 -4.15 13.87
N ASN A 181 12.81 -5.34 13.56
CA ASN A 181 12.43 -6.33 14.59
C ASN A 181 13.45 -7.46 14.91
N TYR A 182 14.72 -7.36 14.53
CA TYR A 182 15.73 -8.39 14.87
C TYR A 182 17.10 -7.89 15.34
N VAL A 183 17.23 -6.75 16.03
CA VAL A 183 18.43 -6.53 16.85
C VAL A 183 18.06 -5.66 18.05
N ASN A 184 18.26 -6.19 19.26
CA ASN A 184 18.24 -5.53 20.58
C ASN A 184 17.27 -6.15 21.59
N ALA A 185 17.49 -7.43 21.90
CA ALA A 185 17.30 -7.91 23.27
C ALA A 185 18.37 -8.96 23.58
N ARG A 186 19.23 -8.63 24.56
CA ARG A 186 20.24 -9.49 25.26
C ARG A 186 21.71 -9.35 24.86
N GLN A 187 22.25 -8.15 25.05
CA GLN A 187 23.54 -8.01 25.77
C GLN A 187 23.35 -7.02 26.91
N ALA A 188 22.74 -7.50 28.00
CA ALA A 188 22.87 -6.84 29.30
C ALA A 188 23.86 -7.67 30.11
N SER A 189 25.09 -7.17 30.17
CA SER A 189 26.16 -7.68 31.03
C SER A 189 25.74 -7.59 32.50
N LEU A 190 25.82 -8.71 33.22
CA LEU A 190 25.63 -8.75 34.67
C LEU A 190 26.91 -8.28 35.38
N PRO A 191 26.86 -7.35 36.34
CA PRO A 191 27.92 -7.21 37.33
C PRO A 191 27.68 -8.17 38.51
N ASN A 192 28.76 -8.81 38.94
CA ASN A 192 28.87 -9.65 40.13
C ASN A 192 28.48 -8.89 41.40
N LEU A 193 27.66 -9.52 42.26
CA LEU A 193 27.70 -9.26 43.70
C LEU A 193 27.45 -10.56 44.48
N SER A 194 28.50 -11.03 45.14
CA SER A 194 28.49 -12.05 46.18
C SER A 194 27.97 -11.44 47.49
N VAL A 195 27.23 -12.22 48.31
CA VAL A 195 27.42 -12.35 49.78
C VAL A 195 26.24 -13.10 50.44
N LYS A 196 26.60 -14.25 51.05
CA LYS A 196 26.12 -14.92 52.29
C LYS A 196 24.66 -15.35 52.48
N ASP A 197 24.52 -16.68 52.67
CA ASP A 197 23.52 -17.40 53.49
C ASP A 197 23.44 -16.88 54.95
N PRO A 198 22.27 -16.98 55.65
CA PRO A 198 21.88 -18.25 56.32
C PRO A 198 20.36 -18.58 56.46
N SER A 199 20.06 -19.87 56.26
CA SER A 199 19.18 -20.78 57.05
C SER A 199 17.81 -20.32 57.61
N TYR A 200 16.70 -20.94 57.18
CA TYR A 200 15.68 -21.58 58.06
C TYR A 200 14.88 -22.68 57.33
N ASN A 201 14.56 -23.74 58.06
CA ASN A 201 13.85 -24.96 57.65
C ASN A 201 12.33 -24.77 57.51
N LEU A 202 11.68 -25.51 56.59
CA LEU A 202 10.41 -26.19 56.88
C LEU A 202 10.17 -27.41 55.97
N ARG A 203 9.99 -28.56 56.61
CA ARG A 203 9.59 -29.89 56.08
C ARG A 203 8.29 -29.84 55.27
N VAL A 204 8.24 -30.62 54.18
CA VAL A 204 7.16 -31.61 53.94
C VAL A 204 7.76 -32.83 53.23
N SER A 205 7.47 -34.01 53.77
CA SER A 205 7.89 -35.32 53.27
C SER A 205 6.72 -36.08 52.64
N LEU A 206 7.10 -37.10 51.85
CA LEU A 206 6.37 -38.33 51.46
C LEU A 206 5.37 -38.19 50.29
N GLY A 207 5.39 -39.05 49.28
CA GLY A 207 6.22 -40.24 49.07
C GLY A 207 5.99 -40.88 47.70
N GLN A 208 7.09 -41.42 47.15
CA GLN A 208 7.08 -42.49 46.16
C GLN A 208 6.88 -43.83 46.87
N MET A 209 6.06 -44.71 46.29
CA MET A 209 6.21 -46.17 46.36
C MET A 209 6.39 -46.62 44.91
N CYS A 210 7.57 -47.13 44.53
CA CYS A 210 7.99 -48.55 44.54
C CYS A 210 7.11 -49.44 43.63
N GLY A 211 7.63 -50.26 42.72
CA GLY A 211 9.00 -50.74 42.55
C GLY A 211 9.20 -51.60 41.29
N ILE A 212 10.40 -52.18 41.25
CA ILE A 212 11.12 -52.85 40.16
C ILE A 212 10.83 -54.37 40.13
N LEU A 213 11.30 -55.03 39.05
CA LEU A 213 11.54 -56.47 38.76
C LEU A 213 10.45 -57.11 37.88
N ALA A 214 10.76 -57.80 36.77
CA ALA A 214 12.00 -58.34 36.21
C ALA A 214 11.91 -58.37 34.67
#